data_AF-A0A960QTP3-F1
#
_entry.id   AF-A0A960QTP3-F1
#
_cell.length_a   1.000
_cell.length_b   1.000
_cell.length_c   1.000
_cell.angle_alpha   90.00
_cell.angle_beta   90.00
_cell.angle_gamma   90.00
#
_symmetry.space_group_name_H-M   'P 1'
#
loop_
_entity.id
_entity.type
_entity.pdbx_description
1 polymer ?
#
loop_
_entity_poly.entity_id
_entity_poly.type
_entity_poly.pdbx_seq_one_letter_code
_entity_poly.pdbx_strand_id
1 'polypeptide(L)'
;MSKTEWLDLLGWSADEMEDIRFVGYSYVKQGKYQEALKFFEALVVLAEDNLYDLQTLGAIYLETGNNLSALNYLERALKIDSSHEPTLLNRAKALFLLGYKRQALAQSSQLERSSDALVANQARALTLAYS
;
A
#
# COMPACT_ATOMS: atom_id res chain seq x y z
N MET A 1 -4.41 0.69 21.71
CA MET A 1 -4.30 -0.74 22.05
C MET A 1 -3.21 -1.31 21.18
N SER A 2 -2.26 -2.05 21.74
CA SER A 2 -1.13 -2.56 20.94
C SER A 2 -1.51 -3.87 20.23
N LYS A 3 -0.85 -4.20 19.11
CA LYS A 3 -1.05 -5.43 18.32
C LYS A 3 -1.23 -6.70 19.17
N THR A 4 -0.50 -6.80 20.27
CA THR A 4 -0.52 -7.96 21.17
C THR A 4 -1.87 -8.14 21.88
N GLU A 5 -2.56 -7.04 22.22
CA GLU A 5 -3.82 -7.08 22.97
C GLU A 5 -4.97 -7.70 22.16
N TRP A 6 -5.01 -7.51 20.84
CA TRP A 6 -6.06 -8.08 19.99
C TRP A 6 -5.85 -9.57 19.72
N LEU A 7 -4.62 -9.98 19.43
CA LEU A 7 -4.30 -11.37 19.15
C LEU A 7 -4.51 -12.24 20.40
N ASP A 8 -4.09 -11.75 21.57
CA ASP A 8 -4.31 -12.43 22.84
C ASP A 8 -5.81 -12.56 23.17
N LEU A 9 -6.59 -11.49 22.93
CA LEU A 9 -8.05 -11.50 23.17
C LEU A 9 -8.79 -12.49 22.26
N LEU A 10 -8.39 -12.59 21.00
CA LEU A 10 -9.01 -13.48 20.01
C LEU A 10 -8.45 -14.90 20.08
N GLY A 11 -7.35 -15.13 20.80
CA GLY A 11 -6.60 -16.39 20.77
C GLY A 11 -6.01 -16.69 19.39
N TRP A 12 -5.72 -15.65 18.61
CA TRP A 12 -5.21 -15.77 17.25
C TRP A 12 -3.69 -15.68 17.22
N SER A 13 -3.10 -16.43 16.31
CA SER A 13 -1.66 -16.48 16.07
C SER A 13 -1.30 -15.76 14.76
N ALA A 14 -0.03 -15.89 14.36
CA ALA A 14 0.43 -15.41 13.07
C ALA A 14 -0.22 -16.16 11.89
N ASP A 15 -0.64 -17.41 12.10
CA ASP A 15 -1.21 -18.28 11.07
C ASP A 15 -2.59 -17.77 10.65
N GLU A 16 -3.48 -17.44 11.61
CA GLU A 16 -4.79 -16.85 11.29
C GLU A 16 -4.66 -15.51 10.57
N MET A 17 -3.64 -14.71 10.92
CA MET A 17 -3.35 -13.46 10.24
C MET A 17 -2.87 -13.69 8.80
N GLU A 18 -2.08 -14.74 8.56
CA GLU A 18 -1.65 -15.13 7.23
C GLU A 18 -2.81 -15.65 6.37
N ASP A 19 -3.73 -16.43 6.95
CA ASP A 19 -4.93 -16.91 6.27
C ASP A 19 -5.82 -15.74 5.81
N ILE A 20 -6.06 -14.76 6.69
CA ILE A 20 -6.81 -13.54 6.35
C ILE A 20 -6.12 -12.78 5.23
N ARG A 21 -4.78 -12.66 5.29
CA ARG A 21 -3.99 -12.00 4.24
C ARG A 21 -4.09 -12.74 2.92
N PHE A 22 -4.01 -14.06 2.92
CA PHE A 22 -4.13 -14.88 1.72
C PHE A 22 -5.50 -14.70 1.05
N VAL A 23 -6.58 -14.75 1.83
CA VAL A 23 -7.95 -14.53 1.33
C VAL A 23 -8.10 -13.11 0.79
N GLY A 24 -7.66 -12.10 1.53
CA GLY A 24 -7.69 -10.70 1.10
C GLY A 24 -6.94 -10.49 -0.21
N TYR A 25 -5.73 -11.04 -0.33
CA TYR A 25 -4.91 -10.93 -1.53
C TYR A 25 -5.52 -11.67 -2.73
N SER A 26 -6.20 -12.80 -2.49
CA SER A 26 -6.97 -13.49 -3.55
C SER A 26 -8.06 -12.61 -4.14
N TYR A 27 -8.76 -11.82 -3.32
CA TYR A 27 -9.72 -10.83 -3.82
C TYR A 27 -9.04 -9.70 -4.61
N VAL A 28 -7.86 -9.23 -4.18
CA VAL A 28 -7.06 -8.26 -4.97
C VAL A 28 -6.74 -8.80 -6.36
N LYS A 29 -6.30 -10.07 -6.46
CA LYS A 29 -5.99 -10.72 -7.75
C LYS A 29 -7.20 -10.85 -8.67
N GLN A 30 -8.40 -10.94 -8.10
CA GLN A 30 -9.65 -11.00 -8.85
C GLN A 30 -10.20 -9.60 -9.23
N GLY A 31 -9.54 -8.51 -8.83
CA GLY A 31 -10.05 -7.14 -9.02
C GLY A 31 -11.24 -6.80 -8.11
N LYS A 32 -11.52 -7.64 -7.10
CA LYS A 32 -12.62 -7.47 -6.13
C LYS A 32 -12.15 -6.61 -4.96
N TYR A 33 -11.92 -5.33 -5.25
CA TYR A 33 -11.26 -4.42 -4.30
C TYR A 33 -12.11 -4.11 -3.06
N GLN A 34 -13.43 -4.06 -3.18
CA GLN A 34 -14.33 -3.81 -2.04
C GLN A 34 -14.33 -4.98 -1.05
N GLU A 35 -14.24 -6.20 -1.55
CA GLU A 35 -14.08 -7.40 -0.73
C GLU A 35 -12.70 -7.45 -0.09
N ALA A 36 -11.64 -7.20 -0.85
CA ALA A 36 -10.26 -7.17 -0.34
C ALA A 36 -10.07 -6.15 0.78
N LEU A 37 -10.70 -4.97 0.65
CA LEU A 37 -10.61 -3.87 1.60
C LEU A 37 -11.04 -4.31 3.01
N LYS A 38 -12.09 -5.13 3.14
CA LYS A 38 -12.55 -5.65 4.45
C LYS A 38 -11.47 -6.46 5.16
N PHE A 39 -10.71 -7.28 4.43
CA PHE A 39 -9.64 -8.11 4.99
C PHE A 39 -8.45 -7.25 5.40
N PHE A 40 -8.01 -6.34 4.53
CA PHE A 40 -6.84 -5.51 4.81
C PHE A 40 -7.10 -4.41 5.85
N GLU A 41 -8.31 -3.87 5.95
CA GLU A 41 -8.70 -3.00 7.06
C GLU A 41 -8.66 -3.76 8.40
N ALA A 42 -9.16 -5.00 8.44
CA ALA A 42 -9.06 -5.84 9.63
C ALA A 42 -7.59 -6.13 10.00
N LEU A 43 -6.75 -6.50 9.03
CA LEU A 43 -5.32 -6.77 9.27
C LEU A 43 -4.59 -5.58 9.88
N VAL A 44 -4.88 -4.36 9.42
CA VAL A 44 -4.23 -3.15 9.95
C VAL A 44 -4.77 -2.76 11.34
N VAL A 45 -5.98 -3.17 11.71
CA VAL A 45 -6.47 -3.02 13.10
C VAL A 45 -5.82 -4.05 14.03
N LEU A 46 -5.67 -5.29 13.57
CA LEU A 46 -5.08 -6.38 14.34
C LEU A 46 -3.56 -6.25 14.46
N ALA A 47 -2.89 -5.71 13.44
CA ALA A 47 -1.46 -5.49 13.39
C ALA A 47 -1.13 -4.14 12.71
N GLU A 48 -1.08 -3.08 13.52
CA GLU A 48 -0.97 -1.68 13.05
C GLU A 48 0.30 -1.36 12.23
N ASP A 49 1.38 -2.15 12.40
CA ASP A 49 2.71 -1.89 11.85
C ASP A 49 3.24 -3.03 10.97
N ASN A 50 2.40 -3.59 10.09
CA ASN A 50 2.87 -4.51 9.05
C ASN A 50 3.05 -3.76 7.71
N LEU A 51 4.30 -3.73 7.20
CA LEU A 51 4.64 -3.05 5.94
C LEU A 51 3.77 -3.52 4.77
N TYR A 52 3.65 -4.84 4.60
CA TYR A 52 2.93 -5.45 3.48
C TYR A 52 1.43 -5.14 3.54
N ASP A 53 0.82 -5.24 4.72
CA ASP A 53 -0.61 -4.99 4.90
C ASP A 53 -0.94 -3.51 4.68
N LEU A 54 -0.13 -2.60 5.21
CA LEU A 54 -0.26 -1.15 5.00
C LEU A 54 -0.07 -0.77 3.53
N GLN A 55 0.97 -1.30 2.87
CA GLN A 55 1.24 -1.04 1.46
C GLN A 55 0.12 -1.58 0.56
N THR A 56 -0.38 -2.78 0.85
CA THR A 56 -1.46 -3.40 0.08
C THR A 56 -2.79 -2.67 0.29
N LEU A 57 -3.12 -2.28 1.53
CA LEU A 57 -4.29 -1.46 1.81
C LEU A 57 -4.23 -0.11 1.08
N GLY A 58 -3.06 0.54 1.08
CA GLY A 58 -2.82 1.75 0.31
C GLY A 58 -3.04 1.56 -1.20
N ALA A 59 -2.60 0.43 -1.75
CA ALA A 59 -2.85 0.08 -3.15
C ALA A 59 -4.34 -0.13 -3.44
N ILE A 60 -5.07 -0.84 -2.57
CA ILE A 60 -6.52 -1.05 -2.72
C ILE A 60 -7.28 0.28 -2.68
N TYR A 61 -6.88 1.22 -1.82
CA TYR A 61 -7.48 2.56 -1.79
C TYR A 61 -7.23 3.36 -3.07
N LEU A 62 -6.08 3.19 -3.74
CA LEU A 62 -5.87 3.79 -5.07
C LEU A 62 -6.83 3.23 -6.10
N GLU A 63 -7.02 1.91 -6.12
CA GLU A 63 -7.92 1.25 -7.08
C GLU A 63 -9.41 1.56 -6.83
N THR A 64 -9.77 1.90 -5.59
CA THR A 64 -11.13 2.34 -5.22
C THR A 64 -11.32 3.86 -5.27
N GLY A 65 -10.29 4.62 -5.66
CA GLY A 65 -10.35 6.07 -5.84
C GLY A 65 -10.26 6.89 -4.55
N ASN A 66 -10.07 6.26 -3.38
CA ASN A 66 -9.84 6.97 -2.12
C ASN A 66 -8.36 7.31 -1.94
N ASN A 67 -7.89 8.27 -2.74
CA ASN A 67 -6.47 8.62 -2.83
C ASN A 67 -5.91 9.23 -1.53
N LEU A 68 -6.74 9.87 -0.71
CA LEU A 68 -6.33 10.42 0.59
C LEU A 68 -6.02 9.31 1.58
N SER A 69 -6.91 8.31 1.72
CA SER A 69 -6.64 7.13 2.55
C SER A 69 -5.43 6.38 2.03
N ALA A 70 -5.30 6.20 0.71
CA ALA A 70 -4.12 5.58 0.11
C ALA A 70 -2.83 6.27 0.56
N LEU A 71 -2.75 7.61 0.42
CA LEU A 71 -1.57 8.36 0.83
C LEU A 71 -1.25 8.15 2.32
N ASN A 72 -2.26 8.17 3.19
CA ASN A 72 -2.07 7.97 4.63
C ASN A 72 -1.43 6.60 4.95
N TYR A 73 -1.99 5.51 4.42
CA TYR A 73 -1.46 4.16 4.70
C TYR A 73 -0.10 3.92 4.06
N LEU A 74 0.15 4.48 2.86
CA LEU A 74 1.46 4.41 2.22
C LEU A 74 2.52 5.17 3.02
N GLU A 75 2.19 6.33 3.59
CA GLU A 75 3.11 7.07 4.47
C GLU A 75 3.38 6.33 5.77
N ARG A 76 2.41 5.60 6.33
CA ARG A 76 2.64 4.69 7.45
C ARG A 76 3.60 3.56 7.09
N ALA A 77 3.40 2.92 5.93
CA ALA A 77 4.33 1.90 5.44
C ALA A 77 5.76 2.45 5.27
N LEU A 78 5.91 3.66 4.72
CA LEU A 78 7.23 4.30 4.55
C LEU A 78 7.89 4.73 5.87
N LYS A 79 7.16 4.81 6.98
CA LYS A 79 7.78 4.98 8.31
C LYS A 79 8.48 3.71 8.78
N ILE A 80 8.05 2.53 8.32
CA ILE A 80 8.67 1.24 8.62
C ILE A 80 9.88 1.03 7.71
N ASP A 81 9.70 1.22 6.40
CA ASP A 81 10.79 1.18 5.41
C ASP A 81 10.64 2.34 4.42
N SER A 82 11.44 3.38 4.65
CA SER A 82 11.47 4.59 3.83
C SER A 82 11.98 4.37 2.41
N SER A 83 12.64 3.25 2.14
CA SER A 83 13.23 2.90 0.86
C SER A 83 12.43 1.86 0.08
N HIS A 84 11.28 1.40 0.60
CA HIS A 84 10.47 0.38 -0.04
C HIS A 84 9.87 0.90 -1.36
N GLU A 85 10.51 0.56 -2.47
CA GLU A 85 10.20 1.11 -3.79
C GLU A 85 8.75 0.88 -4.25
N PRO A 86 8.12 -0.29 -4.03
CA PRO A 86 6.70 -0.47 -4.36
C PRO A 86 5.78 0.52 -3.63
N THR A 87 6.08 0.84 -2.37
CA THR A 87 5.32 1.83 -1.59
C THR A 87 5.58 3.24 -2.11
N LEU A 88 6.84 3.58 -2.42
CA LEU A 88 7.19 4.87 -3.04
C LEU A 88 6.47 5.04 -4.39
N LEU A 89 6.39 4.00 -5.21
CA LEU A 89 5.69 4.06 -6.49
C LEU A 89 4.19 4.33 -6.31
N ASN A 90 3.53 3.59 -5.40
CA ASN A 90 2.12 3.82 -5.08
C ASN A 90 1.89 5.22 -4.48
N ARG A 91 2.82 5.72 -3.66
CA ARG A 91 2.74 7.08 -3.11
C ARG A 91 2.84 8.12 -4.21
N ALA A 92 3.71 7.93 -5.20
CA ALA A 92 3.81 8.83 -6.35
C ALA A 92 2.49 8.86 -7.13
N LYS A 93 1.87 7.69 -7.38
CA LYS A 93 0.53 7.59 -7.99
C LYS A 93 -0.52 8.34 -7.17
N ALA A 94 -0.55 8.17 -5.84
CA ALA A 94 -1.48 8.89 -4.95
C ALA A 94 -1.28 10.41 -5.02
N LEU A 95 -0.02 10.88 -4.98
CA LEU A 95 0.32 12.29 -5.07
C LEU A 95 -0.11 12.92 -6.40
N PHE A 96 0.06 12.21 -7.53
CA PHE A 96 -0.44 12.66 -8.82
C PHE A 96 -1.96 12.81 -8.82
N LEU A 97 -2.69 11.80 -8.32
CA LEU A 97 -4.15 11.79 -8.27
C LEU A 97 -4.72 12.86 -7.33
N LEU A 98 -3.96 13.29 -6.32
CA LEU A 98 -4.31 14.37 -5.40
C LEU A 98 -3.88 15.77 -5.88
N GLY A 99 -3.22 15.87 -7.04
CA GLY A 99 -2.77 17.15 -7.60
C GLY A 99 -1.44 17.66 -7.05
N TYR A 100 -0.74 16.90 -6.21
CA TYR A 100 0.60 17.22 -5.70
C TYR A 100 1.70 16.95 -6.73
N LYS A 101 1.51 17.43 -7.96
CA LYS A 101 2.32 17.12 -9.16
C LYS A 101 3.83 17.32 -8.95
N ARG A 102 4.25 18.40 -8.27
CA ARG A 102 5.68 18.67 -8.02
C ARG A 102 6.36 17.58 -7.18
N GLN A 103 5.71 17.15 -6.11
CA GLN A 103 6.25 16.10 -5.23
C GLN A 103 6.23 14.74 -5.95
N ALA A 104 5.15 14.45 -6.67
CA ALA A 104 4.99 13.22 -7.42
C ALA A 104 6.08 13.06 -8.50
N LEU A 105 6.35 14.12 -9.28
CA LEU A 105 7.40 14.12 -10.31
C LEU A 105 8.80 13.93 -9.72
N ALA A 106 9.10 14.62 -8.61
CA ALA A 106 10.40 14.46 -7.96
C ALA A 106 10.64 13.00 -7.53
N GLN A 107 9.62 12.37 -6.94
CA GLN A 107 9.70 10.99 -6.47
C GLN A 107 9.72 9.99 -7.64
N SER A 108 8.87 10.15 -8.66
CA SER A 108 8.86 9.25 -9.82
C SER A 108 10.19 9.30 -10.58
N SER A 109 10.74 10.50 -10.83
CA SER A 109 12.05 10.66 -11.48
C SER A 109 13.20 10.00 -10.73
N GLN A 110 13.12 9.88 -9.40
CA GLN A 110 14.11 9.12 -8.63
C GLN A 110 13.96 7.62 -8.90
N LEU A 111 12.73 7.10 -8.90
CA LEU A 111 12.41 5.69 -9.13
C LEU A 111 12.71 5.21 -10.56
N GLU A 112 12.74 6.09 -11.56
CA GLU A 112 13.14 5.72 -12.93
C GLU A 112 14.58 5.19 -13.03
N ARG A 113 15.39 5.42 -12.00
CA ARG A 113 16.77 4.94 -11.83
C ARG A 113 16.86 3.67 -10.98
N SER A 114 15.74 3.10 -10.53
CA SER A 114 15.72 1.83 -9.80
C SER A 114 16.39 0.72 -10.62
N SER A 115 17.06 -0.20 -9.91
CA SER A 115 17.58 -1.43 -10.50
C SER A 115 16.47 -2.44 -10.81
N ASP A 116 15.29 -2.32 -10.18
CA ASP A 116 14.10 -3.08 -10.52
C ASP A 116 13.45 -2.49 -11.78
N ALA A 117 13.53 -3.25 -12.87
CA ALA A 117 12.99 -2.83 -14.16
C ALA A 117 11.48 -2.58 -14.14
N LEU A 118 10.71 -3.31 -13.32
CA LEU A 118 9.27 -3.12 -13.20
C LEU A 118 8.97 -1.77 -12.55
N VAL A 119 9.63 -1.48 -11.42
CA VAL A 119 9.50 -0.19 -10.72
C VAL A 119 9.93 0.95 -11.65
N ALA A 120 11.09 0.84 -12.28
CA ALA A 120 11.62 1.88 -13.16
C ALA A 120 10.66 2.17 -14.34
N ASN A 121 10.11 1.13 -14.97
CA ASN A 121 9.19 1.29 -16.09
C ASN A 121 7.85 1.89 -15.66
N GLN A 122 7.31 1.48 -14.50
CA GLN A 122 6.08 2.06 -13.97
C GLN A 122 6.27 3.52 -13.55
N ALA A 123 7.42 3.87 -12.97
CA ALA A 123 7.76 5.24 -12.63
C ALA A 123 7.83 6.14 -13.88
N ARG A 124 8.48 5.67 -14.96
CA ARG A 124 8.52 6.38 -16.25
C ARG A 124 7.12 6.59 -16.83
N ALA A 125 6.27 5.56 -16.78
CA ALA A 125 4.89 5.65 -17.25
C ALA A 125 4.09 6.70 -16.46
N LEU A 126 4.24 6.75 -15.13
CA LEU A 126 3.62 7.78 -14.29
C LEU A 126 4.14 9.18 -14.64
N THR A 127 5.46 9.36 -14.79
CA THR A 127 6.04 10.66 -15.18
C THR A 127 5.45 11.14 -16.51
N LEU A 128 5.39 10.28 -17.53
CA LEU A 128 4.87 10.64 -18.86
C LEU A 128 3.36 10.90 -18.87
N ALA A 129 2.58 10.15 -18.08
CA ALA A 129 1.13 10.34 -18.00
C ALA A 129 0.73 11.68 -17.36
N TYR A 130 1.61 12.26 -16.54
CA TYR A 130 1.33 13.46 -15.76
C TYR A 130 2.26 14.65 -16.06
N SER A 131 3.22 14.52 -16.98
CA SER A 131 4.08 15.62 -17.46
C SER A 131 3.29 16.62 -18.28
#